data_AF-A0A6G2QBM8-F1
#
_entry.id   AF-A0A6G2QBM8-F1
#
_cell.length_a   1.000
_cell.length_b   1.000
_cell.length_c   1.000
_cell.angle_alpha   90.00
_cell.angle_beta   90.00
_cell.angle_gamma   90.00
#
_symmetry.space_group_name_H-M   'P 1'
#
loop_
_entity.id
_entity.type
_entity.pdbx_description
1 polymer ?
#
loop_
_entity_poly.entity_id
_entity_poly.type
_entity_poly.pdbx_seq_one_letter_code
_entity_poly.pdbx_strand_id
1 'polypeptide(L)' 'PEVAVLRERAVEAGRRWTLRLAPEEARAAVATVTGGAAFAALDDFTLATPSLEDVYLALGGAARQGLVKA' A
#
# COMPACT_ATOMS: atom_id res chain seq x y z
N PRO A 1 -12.62 -10.47 -7.46
CA PRO A 1 -12.87 -11.26 -6.22
C PRO A 1 -11.57 -11.56 -5.46
N GLU A 2 -10.52 -11.80 -6.21
CA GLU A 2 -9.12 -12.02 -5.83
C GLU A 2 -8.58 -10.91 -4.92
N VAL A 3 -8.84 -9.63 -5.26
CA VAL A 3 -8.42 -8.48 -4.42
C VAL A 3 -9.15 -8.47 -3.07
N ALA A 4 -10.40 -8.95 -3.00
CA ALA A 4 -11.17 -8.96 -1.75
C ALA A 4 -10.57 -9.94 -0.72
N VAL A 5 -9.98 -11.04 -1.17
CA VAL A 5 -9.30 -12.04 -0.31
C VAL A 5 -8.08 -11.42 0.40
N LEU A 6 -7.42 -10.45 -0.24
CA LEU A 6 -6.27 -9.75 0.36
C LEU A 6 -6.63 -9.01 1.65
N ARG A 7 -7.90 -8.63 1.82
CA ARG A 7 -8.36 -7.90 3.01
C ARG A 7 -8.13 -8.67 4.31
N GLU A 8 -8.28 -9.99 4.30
CA GLU A 8 -8.08 -10.82 5.50
C GLU A 8 -6.63 -10.80 6.00
N ARG A 9 -5.67 -10.49 5.12
CA ARG A 9 -4.23 -10.39 5.42
C ARG A 9 -3.78 -8.96 5.70
N ALA A 10 -4.67 -7.98 5.55
CA ALA A 10 -4.33 -6.57 5.67
C ALA A 10 -4.29 -6.13 7.14
N VAL A 11 -3.27 -5.36 7.50
CA VAL A 11 -3.24 -4.58 8.72
C VAL A 11 -3.88 -3.23 8.41
N GLU A 12 -5.03 -2.96 9.03
CA GLU A 12 -5.78 -1.71 8.87
C GLU A 12 -5.40 -0.71 9.97
N ALA A 13 -4.95 0.48 9.57
CA ALA A 13 -4.67 1.63 10.44
C ALA A 13 -5.44 2.84 9.92
N GLY A 14 -6.69 3.00 10.39
CA GLY A 14 -7.61 4.01 9.89
C GLY A 14 -7.92 3.79 8.40
N ARG A 15 -7.53 4.74 7.54
CA ARG A 15 -7.69 4.63 6.07
C ARG A 15 -6.50 3.98 5.36
N ARG A 16 -5.42 3.67 6.09
CA ARG A 16 -4.21 3.05 5.53
C ARG A 16 -4.28 1.55 5.75
N TRP A 17 -4.20 0.78 4.67
CA TRP A 17 -4.15 -0.67 4.71
C TRP A 17 -2.77 -1.13 4.25
N THR A 18 -2.16 -2.03 5.02
CA THR A 18 -0.81 -2.54 4.73
C THR A 18 -0.84 -4.05 4.62
N LEU A 19 -0.21 -4.60 3.59
CA LEU A 19 -0.01 -6.04 3.42
C LEU A 19 1.47 -6.38 3.43
N ARG A 20 1.82 -7.48 4.11
CA ARG A 20 3.14 -8.11 3.97
C ARG A 20 2.97 -9.44 3.26
N LEU A 21 3.56 -9.54 2.08
CA LEU A 21 3.47 -10.68 1.17
C LEU A 21 4.88 -11.12 0.77
N ALA A 22 5.03 -12.37 0.32
CA ALA A 22 6.25 -12.77 -0.37
C ALA A 22 6.40 -11.96 -1.69
N PRO A 23 7.62 -11.74 -2.21
CA PRO A 23 7.83 -10.90 -3.39
C PRO A 23 6.99 -11.30 -4.62
N GLU A 24 6.85 -12.60 -4.90
CA GLU A 24 6.05 -13.08 -6.03
C GLU A 24 4.55 -12.84 -5.83
N GLU A 25 4.05 -13.10 -4.61
CA GLU A 25 2.66 -12.80 -4.26
C GLU A 25 2.36 -11.30 -4.37
N ALA A 26 3.31 -10.45 -3.94
CA ALA A 26 3.17 -9.00 -4.03
C ALA A 26 3.06 -8.54 -5.50
N ARG A 27 3.90 -9.08 -6.39
CA ARG A 27 3.83 -8.79 -7.83
C ARG A 27 2.50 -9.23 -8.43
N ALA A 28 2.05 -10.44 -8.10
CA ALA A 28 0.77 -10.96 -8.58
C ALA A 28 -0.41 -10.12 -8.09
N ALA A 29 -0.40 -9.71 -6.82
CA ALA A 29 -1.42 -8.84 -6.24
C ALA A 29 -1.46 -7.48 -6.94
N VAL A 30 -0.30 -6.84 -7.14
CA VAL A 30 -0.21 -5.56 -7.88
C VAL A 30 -0.75 -5.73 -9.30
N ALA A 31 -0.32 -6.77 -10.03
CA ALA A 31 -0.78 -7.04 -11.40
C ALA A 31 -2.30 -7.28 -11.46
N THR A 32 -2.87 -7.94 -10.44
CA THR A 32 -4.31 -8.19 -10.35
C THR A 32 -5.09 -6.90 -10.11
N VAL A 33 -4.57 -6.02 -9.25
CA VAL A 33 -5.18 -4.71 -8.98
C VAL A 33 -5.09 -3.80 -10.19
N THR A 34 -3.93 -3.75 -10.86
CA THR A 34 -3.70 -2.81 -11.97
C THR A 34 -4.18 -3.31 -13.32
N GLY A 35 -4.29 -4.62 -13.53
CA GLY A 35 -4.74 -5.23 -14.78
C GLY A 35 -6.19 -5.73 -14.75
N GLY A 36 -6.86 -5.70 -13.60
CA GLY A 36 -8.19 -6.28 -13.40
C GLY A 36 -9.30 -5.24 -13.23
N ALA A 37 -10.53 -5.73 -13.00
CA ALA A 37 -11.70 -4.89 -12.77
C ALA A 37 -11.59 -3.99 -11.53
N ALA A 38 -10.70 -4.32 -10.59
CA ALA A 38 -10.39 -3.48 -9.44
C ALA A 38 -9.80 -2.13 -9.86
N PHE A 39 -9.05 -2.08 -10.96
CA PHE A 39 -8.47 -0.85 -11.48
C PHE A 39 -9.52 0.19 -11.83
N ALA A 40 -10.64 -0.23 -12.44
CA ALA A 40 -11.74 0.66 -12.80
C ALA A 40 -12.48 1.24 -11.60
N ALA A 41 -12.27 0.69 -10.40
CA ALA A 41 -12.81 1.22 -9.15
C ALA A 41 -11.85 2.17 -8.42
N LEU A 42 -10.64 2.39 -8.96
CA LEU A 42 -9.68 3.36 -8.43
C LEU A 42 -9.90 4.71 -9.13
N ASP A 43 -10.09 5.77 -8.34
CA ASP A 43 -10.07 7.15 -8.85
C ASP A 43 -8.62 7.66 -8.93
N ASP A 44 -8.17 8.34 -7.89
CA ASP A 44 -6.82 8.91 -7.79
C ASP A 44 -5.90 7.94 -7.05
N PHE A 45 -5.23 7.07 -7.79
CA PHE A 45 -4.22 6.17 -7.23
C PHE A 45 -2.82 6.54 -7.73
N THR A 46 -1.82 6.26 -6.89
CA THR A 46 -0.40 6.35 -7.26
C THR A 46 0.26 5.04 -6.89
N LEU A 47 1.02 4.47 -7.82
CA LEU A 47 1.90 3.33 -7.56
C LEU A 47 3.34 3.84 -7.49
N ALA A 48 3.91 3.85 -6.29
CA ALA A 48 5.28 4.27 -6.07
C ALA A 48 6.05 3.15 -5.36
N THR A 49 7.35 3.06 -5.64
CA THR A 49 8.25 2.32 -4.76
C THR A 49 8.25 2.99 -3.39
N PRO A 50 8.10 2.23 -2.30
CA PRO A 50 8.07 2.81 -0.95
C PRO A 50 9.35 3.58 -0.68
N SER A 51 9.19 4.78 -0.15
CA SER A 51 10.30 5.63 0.31
C SER A 51 10.78 5.18 1.69
N LEU A 52 11.92 5.74 2.14
CA LEU A 52 12.39 5.52 3.51
C LEU A 52 11.38 6.05 4.55
N GLU A 53 10.69 7.14 4.25
CA GLU A 53 9.66 7.71 5.11
C GLU A 53 8.49 6.74 5.28
N ASP A 54 8.05 6.08 4.21
CA ASP A 54 6.98 5.08 4.28
C ASP A 54 7.36 3.92 5.19
N VAL A 55 8.62 3.47 5.11
CA VAL A 55 9.16 2.42 5.99
C VAL A 55 9.23 2.91 7.43
N TYR A 56 9.69 4.14 7.66
CA TYR A 56 9.79 4.73 8.99
C TYR A 56 8.41 4.84 9.66
N LEU A 57 7.41 5.34 8.93
CA LEU A 57 6.03 5.43 9.42
C LEU A 57 5.43 4.04 9.69
N ALA A 58 5.69 3.05 8.82
CA ALA A 58 5.23 1.68 9.03
C ALA A 58 5.85 1.00 10.27
N LEU A 59 7.01 1.47 10.75
CA LEU A 59 7.68 0.99 11.96
C LEU A 59 7.28 1.76 13.23
N GLY A 60 6.26 2.62 13.17
CA GLY A 60 5.77 3.38 14.32
C GLY A 60 6.46 4.73 14.52
N GLY A 61 7.15 5.24 13.49
CA GLY A 61 7.68 6.60 13.49
C GLY A 61 6.58 7.65 13.69
N ALA A 62 6.85 8.66 14.52
CA ALA A 62 5.92 9.77 14.68
C ALA A 62 5.95 10.63 13.41
N ALA A 63 4.82 10.75 12.72
CA ALA A 63 4.66 11.67 11.59
C ALA A 63 4.76 13.11 12.08
N ARG A 64 5.97 13.61 12.29
CA ARG A 64 6.22 15.04 12.44
C ARG A 64 6.30 15.61 11.03
N GLN A 65 5.56 16.69 10.76
CA GLN A 65 5.58 17.36 9.46
C GLN A 65 7.03 17.49 8.97
N GLY A 66 7.25 17.05 7.73
CA GLY A 66 8.56 16.78 7.17
C GLY A 66 9.59 17.87 7.48
N LEU A 67 10.85 17.46 7.66
CA LEU A 67 11.99 18.36 7.79
C LEU A 67 12.19 19.13 6.48
N VAL A 68 11.37 20.14 6.24
CA VAL A 68 11.63 21.15 5.21
C VAL A 68 12.79 21.98 5.71
N LYS A 69 13.94 21.90 5.04
CA LYS A 69 15.00 22.90 5.23
C LYS A 69 14.49 24.23 4.66
N ALA A 70 14.40 25.24 5.52
CA ALA A 70 14.28 26.64 5.12
C ALA A 70 15.59 27.12 4.47
#